data_AF-A0A380G8I3-F1
#
_entry.id   AF-A0A380G8I3-F1
#
_cell.length_a   1.000
_cell.length_b   1.000
_cell.length_c   1.000
_cell.angle_alpha   90.00
_cell.angle_beta   90.00
_cell.angle_gamma   90.00
#
_symmetry.space_group_name_H-M   'P 1'
#
loop_
_entity.id
_entity.type
_entity.pdbx_description
1 polymer ?
#
loop_
_entity_poly.entity_id
_entity_poly.type
_entity_poly.pdbx_seq_one_letter_code
_entity_poly.pdbx_strand_id
1 'polypeptide(L)'
;MGLAELLTIVFVVLKLTGVIDWSWWLVLLPEIIAILIYTVLFIITVVYARMQNKIFMSKYERAAKRTRNKHEEYLKRRQKWFENHKLDRGEKK
;
A
#
# COMPACT_ATOMS: atom_id res chain seq x y z
N MET A 1 -13.81 -7.07 -22.22
CA MET A 1 -14.22 -6.58 -23.55
C MET A 1 -13.00 -6.45 -24.46
N GLY A 2 -12.40 -7.57 -24.88
CA GLY A 2 -11.12 -7.60 -25.62
C GLY A 2 -10.93 -8.91 -26.40
N LEU A 3 -9.80 -9.05 -27.11
CA LEU A 3 -9.48 -10.20 -27.99
C LEU A 3 -9.73 -11.58 -27.37
N ALA A 4 -9.58 -11.73 -26.05
CA ALA A 4 -9.82 -12.99 -25.34
C ALA A 4 -11.26 -13.49 -25.52
N GLU A 5 -12.28 -12.63 -25.42
CA GLU A 5 -13.69 -13.00 -25.59
C GLU A 5 -13.98 -13.46 -27.01
N LEU A 6 -13.43 -12.76 -28.00
CA LEU A 6 -13.52 -13.13 -29.42
C LEU A 6 -12.88 -14.50 -29.66
N LEU A 7 -11.73 -14.76 -29.04
CA LEU A 7 -11.04 -16.05 -29.11
C LEU A 7 -11.88 -17.16 -28.46
N THR A 8 -12.48 -16.92 -27.29
CA THR A 8 -13.37 -17.89 -26.63
C THR A 8 -14.58 -18.22 -27.51
N ILE A 9 -15.22 -17.21 -28.11
CA ILE A 9 -16.36 -17.42 -29.01
C ILE A 9 -15.94 -18.24 -30.24
N VAL A 10 -14.79 -17.93 -30.85
CA VAL A 10 -14.27 -18.68 -32.02
C VAL A 10 -13.99 -20.14 -31.65
N PHE A 11 -13.34 -20.41 -30.52
CA PHE A 11 -13.10 -21.78 -30.05
C PHE A 11 -14.40 -22.54 -29.74
N VAL A 12 -15.40 -21.87 -29.15
CA VAL A 12 -16.72 -22.46 -28.88
C VAL A 12 -17.45 -22.79 -30.18
N VAL A 13 -17.47 -21.88 -31.16
CA VAL A 13 -18.11 -22.13 -32.47
C VAL A 13 -17.42 -23.30 -33.17
N LEU A 14 -16.09 -23.33 -33.23
CA LEU A 14 -15.34 -24.42 -33.85
C LEU A 14 -15.61 -25.79 -33.19
N LYS A 15 -15.80 -25.81 -31.87
CA LYS A 15 -16.19 -27.00 -31.10
C LYS A 15 -17.61 -27.47 -31.46
N LEU A 16 -18.55 -26.55 -31.58
CA LEU A 16 -19.94 -26.85 -31.94
C LEU A 16 -20.10 -27.29 -33.40
N THR A 17 -19.25 -26.78 -34.30
CA THR A 17 -19.21 -27.21 -35.72
C THR A 17 -18.42 -28.51 -35.92
N GLY A 18 -17.87 -29.11 -34.86
CA GLY A 18 -17.16 -30.39 -34.95
C GLY A 18 -15.79 -30.32 -35.64
N VAL A 19 -15.19 -29.13 -35.79
CA VAL A 19 -13.86 -28.96 -36.38
C VAL A 19 -12.76 -29.39 -35.40
N ILE A 20 -13.04 -29.32 -34.09
CA ILE A 20 -12.09 -29.68 -33.03
C ILE A 20 -12.74 -30.65 -32.03
N ASP A 21 -12.14 -31.83 -31.84
CA ASP A 21 -12.62 -32.83 -30.87
C ASP A 21 -12.12 -32.62 -29.43
N TRP A 22 -11.39 -31.54 -29.17
CA TRP A 22 -10.75 -31.28 -27.87
C TRP A 22 -11.74 -31.20 -26.70
N SER A 23 -11.27 -31.51 -25.50
CA SER A 23 -12.06 -31.35 -24.28
C SER A 23 -12.47 -29.89 -24.06
N TRP A 24 -13.63 -29.66 -23.46
CA TRP A 24 -14.14 -28.32 -23.13
C TRP A 24 -13.16 -27.48 -22.27
N TRP A 25 -12.30 -28.14 -21.51
CA TRP A 25 -11.20 -27.49 -20.77
C TRP A 25 -10.22 -26.74 -21.68
N LEU A 26 -9.92 -27.27 -22.87
CA LEU A 26 -9.05 -26.62 -23.85
C LEU A 26 -9.76 -25.48 -24.58
N VAL A 27 -11.08 -25.58 -24.78
CA VAL A 27 -11.90 -24.51 -25.37
C VAL A 27 -11.95 -23.29 -24.44
N LEU A 28 -11.94 -23.52 -23.12
CA LEU A 28 -11.98 -22.47 -22.09
C LEU A 28 -10.59 -21.99 -21.63
N LEU A 29 -9.49 -22.58 -22.13
CA LEU A 29 -8.12 -22.17 -21.79
C LEU A 29 -7.85 -20.66 -21.91
N PRO A 30 -8.29 -19.97 -23.00
CA PRO A 30 -8.06 -18.54 -23.15
C PRO A 30 -8.60 -17.72 -21.98
N GLU A 31 -9.78 -18.10 -21.48
CA GLU A 31 -10.45 -17.43 -20.37
C GLU A 31 -9.78 -17.75 -19.03
N ILE A 32 -9.37 -19.01 -18.83
CA ILE A 32 -8.61 -19.43 -17.64
C ILE A 32 -7.29 -18.65 -17.54
N ILE A 33 -6.55 -18.52 -18.66
CA ILE A 33 -5.30 -17.76 -18.70
C ILE A 33 -5.55 -16.28 -18.37
N ALA A 34 -6.61 -15.69 -18.92
CA ALA A 34 -6.96 -14.30 -18.62
C ALA A 34 -7.23 -14.09 -17.12
N ILE A 35 -8.04 -14.96 -16.50
CA ILE A 35 -8.35 -14.92 -15.07
C ILE A 35 -7.07 -15.05 -14.24
N LEU A 36 -6.17 -15.96 -14.62
CA LEU A 36 -4.91 -16.16 -13.91
C LEU A 36 -4.03 -14.89 -13.94
N ILE A 37 -3.90 -14.25 -15.10
CA ILE A 37 -3.13 -13.02 -15.26
C ILE A 37 -3.74 -11.89 -14.42
N TYR A 38 -5.05 -11.69 -14.48
CA TYR A 38 -5.72 -10.67 -13.66
C TYR A 38 -5.54 -10.92 -12.16
N THR A 39 -5.60 -12.19 -11.74
CA THR A 39 -5.40 -12.57 -10.34
C THR A 39 -3.98 -12.25 -9.87
N VAL A 40 -2.96 -12.57 -10.67
CA VAL A 40 -1.56 -12.27 -10.35
C VAL A 40 -1.33 -10.76 -10.28
N LEU A 41 -1.84 -10.00 -11.26
CA LEU A 41 -1.74 -8.53 -11.24
C LEU A 41 -2.43 -7.92 -10.02
N PHE A 42 -3.60 -8.44 -9.66
CA PHE A 42 -4.32 -8.00 -8.46
C PHE A 42 -3.48 -8.24 -7.19
N ILE A 43 -2.91 -9.43 -7.02
CA ILE A 43 -2.04 -9.74 -5.88
C ILE A 43 -0.84 -8.78 -5.83
N ILE A 44 -0.18 -8.55 -6.98
CA ILE A 44 0.94 -7.61 -7.07
C ILE A 44 0.51 -6.22 -6.61
N THR A 45 -0.58 -5.68 -7.15
CA THR A 45 -1.06 -4.33 -6.79
C THR A 45 -1.39 -4.21 -5.30
N VAL A 46 -2.03 -5.23 -4.71
CA VAL A 46 -2.33 -5.27 -3.27
C VAL A 46 -1.06 -5.29 -2.43
N VAL A 47 -0.06 -6.08 -2.81
CA VAL A 47 1.24 -6.15 -2.11
C VAL A 47 1.97 -4.81 -2.20
N TYR A 48 2.01 -4.20 -3.39
CA TYR A 48 2.61 -2.88 -3.58
C TYR A 48 1.90 -1.80 -2.75
N ALA A 49 0.57 -1.77 -2.76
CA ALA A 49 -0.23 -0.83 -1.95
C ALA A 49 0.03 -1.00 -0.45
N ARG A 50 0.09 -2.25 0.04
CA ARG A 50 0.44 -2.55 1.44
C ARG A 50 1.85 -2.05 1.78
N MET A 51 2.80 -2.21 0.87
CA MET A 51 4.19 -1.78 1.08
C MET A 51 4.33 -0.26 1.12
N GLN A 52 3.67 0.45 0.20
CA GLN A 52 3.66 1.92 0.15
C GLN A 52 3.13 2.54 1.45
N ASN A 53 2.03 2.01 1.99
CA ASN A 53 1.45 2.51 3.24
C ASN A 53 2.43 2.46 4.42
N LYS A 54 3.24 1.39 4.55
CA LYS A 54 4.24 1.29 5.62
C LYS A 54 5.36 2.32 5.48
N ILE A 55 5.89 2.48 4.27
CA ILE A 55 6.97 3.42 3.98
C ILE A 55 6.49 4.86 4.25
N PHE A 56 5.29 5.19 3.78
CA PHE A 56 4.68 6.50 3.96
C PHE A 56 4.50 6.86 5.44
N MET A 57 3.89 5.98 6.25
CA MET A 57 3.62 6.23 7.68
C MET A 57 4.89 6.53 8.49
N SER A 58 6.00 5.85 8.19
CA SER A 58 7.28 6.11 8.87
C SER A 58 7.78 7.56 8.69
N LYS A 59 7.41 8.21 7.58
CA LYS A 59 7.76 9.61 7.30
C LYS A 59 6.92 10.58 8.14
N TYR A 60 5.63 10.29 8.34
CA TYR A 60 4.73 11.07 9.21
C TYR A 60 5.15 11.00 10.67
N GLU A 61 5.56 9.82 11.13
CA GLU A 61 5.98 9.65 12.52
C GLU A 61 7.21 10.50 12.84
N ARG A 62 8.19 10.58 11.93
CA ARG A 62 9.36 11.46 12.08
C ARG A 62 8.99 12.94 12.13
N ALA A 63 8.02 13.36 11.33
CA ALA A 63 7.51 14.74 11.34
C ALA A 63 6.79 15.08 12.66
N ALA A 64 5.93 14.18 13.14
CA ALA A 64 5.21 14.35 14.41
C ALA A 64 6.14 14.35 15.64
N LYS A 65 7.16 13.49 15.64
CA LYS A 65 8.13 13.36 16.75
C LYS A 65 9.00 14.61 16.92
N ARG A 66 9.32 15.32 15.82
CA ARG A 66 10.09 16.58 15.85
C ARG A 66 9.36 17.67 16.65
N THR A 67 8.05 17.81 16.46
CA THR A 67 7.23 18.79 17.19
C THR A 67 7.12 18.44 18.67
N ARG A 68 6.90 17.15 19.00
CA ARG A 68 6.83 16.67 20.39
C ARG A 68 8.14 16.89 21.16
N ASN A 69 9.27 16.48 20.58
CA ASN A 69 10.59 16.65 21.20
C ASN A 69 10.92 18.14 21.43
N LYS A 70 10.59 19.00 20.46
CA LYS A 70 10.82 20.45 20.59
C LYS A 70 10.01 21.05 21.74
N HIS A 71 8.75 20.62 21.91
CA HIS A 71 7.90 21.04 23.02
C HIS A 71 8.48 20.64 24.38
N GLU A 72 8.93 19.39 24.53
CA GLU A 72 9.60 18.93 25.74
C GLU A 72 10.88 19.72 26.05
N GLU A 73 11.68 20.06 25.03
CA GLU A 73 12.85 20.94 25.19
C GLU A 73 12.47 22.36 25.65
N TYR A 74 11.37 22.93 25.14
CA TYR A 74 10.87 24.23 25.61
C TYR A 74 10.46 24.16 27.07
N LEU A 75 9.75 23.10 27.49
CA LEU A 75 9.34 22.92 28.88
C LEU A 75 10.54 22.77 29.81
N LYS A 76 11.55 21.96 29.43
CA LYS A 76 12.79 21.80 30.20
C LYS A 76 13.57 23.11 30.31
N ARG A 77 13.71 23.87 29.22
CA ARG A 77 14.37 25.19 29.24
C ARG A 77 13.62 26.17 30.11
N ARG A 78 12.30 26.21 30.00
CA ARG A 78 11.45 27.07 30.82
C ARG A 78 11.56 26.71 32.30
N GLN A 79 11.58 25.43 32.64
CA GLN A 79 11.78 24.98 34.01
C GLN A 79 13.15 25.43 34.56
N LYS A 80 14.24 25.21 33.81
CA LYS A 80 15.58 25.68 34.20
C LYS A 80 15.64 27.19 34.38
N TRP A 81 15.03 27.96 33.47
CA TRP A 81 14.96 29.41 33.58
C TRP A 81 14.28 29.84 34.88
N PHE A 82 13.17 29.19 35.24
CA PHE A 82 12.46 29.46 36.50
C PHE A 82 13.26 29.09 37.74
N GLU A 83 13.97 27.97 37.73
CA GLU A 83 14.84 27.55 38.84
C GLU A 83 15.97 28.57 39.05
N ASN A 84 16.67 28.97 37.98
CA ASN A 84 17.72 29.98 38.05
C ASN A 84 17.18 31.34 38.55
N HIS A 85 16.02 31.80 38.07
CA HIS A 85 15.41 33.06 38.52
C HIS A 85 14.90 33.03 39.97
N LYS A 86 14.72 31.85 40.57
CA LYS A 86 14.43 31.71 42.00
C LYS A 86 15.71 31.82 42.83
N LEU A 87 16.83 31.27 42.37
CA LEU A 87 18.13 31.37 43.04
C LEU A 87 18.62 32.83 43.10
N ASP A 88 18.54 33.57 42.00
CA ASP A 88 18.96 34.98 41.93
C ASP A 88 18.15 35.93 42.83
N ARG A 89 16.91 35.56 43.17
CA ARG A 89 16.05 36.33 44.11
C ARG A 89 16.26 35.90 45.57
N GLY A 90 16.78 34.69 45.80
CA GLY A 90 17.13 34.19 47.13
C GLY A 90 18.45 34.77 47.65
N GLU A 91 19.44 34.98 46.77
CA GLU A 91 20.74 35.58 47.13
C GLU A 91 20.69 37.11 47.34
N LYS A 92 19.66 37.79 46.85
CA LYS A 92 19.52 39.26 46.96
C LYS A 92 18.81 39.75 48.25
N LYS A 93 18.65 38.88 49.25
CA LYS A 93 18.11 39.20 50.59
C LYS A 93 19.14 38.86 51.65
#